data_AF-A0A538K375-F1
#
_entry.id   AF-A0A538K375-F1
#
_cell.length_a   1.000
_cell.length_b   1.000
_cell.length_c   1.000
_cell.angle_alpha   90.00
_cell.angle_beta   90.00
_cell.angle_gamma   90.00
#
_symmetry.space_group_name_H-M   'P 1'
#
loop_
_entity.id
_entity.type
_entity.pdbx_description
1 polymer ?
#
loop_
_entity_poly.entity_id
_entity_poly.type
_entity_poly.pdbx_seq_one_letter_code
_entity_poly.pdbx_strand_id
1 'polypeptide(L)' 'MAAATEEQQQSPLEEGLLLRRKPDPCALVIFGASGDLAHRKLMPALYSL' A
#
# COMPACT_ATOMS: atom_id res chain seq x y z
N MET A 1 6.83 -26.98 -8.50
CA MET A 1 5.77 -27.51 -7.62
C MET A 1 6.15 -27.12 -6.20
N ALA A 2 5.43 -26.32 -5.43
CA ALA A 2 4.01 -26.00 -5.44
C ALA A 2 3.77 -24.48 -5.29
N ALA A 3 2.85 -23.95 -6.10
CA ALA A 3 2.28 -22.63 -5.90
C ALA A 3 1.22 -22.75 -4.81
N ALA A 4 1.38 -22.00 -3.71
CA ALA A 4 0.30 -21.75 -2.78
C ALA A 4 -0.65 -20.75 -3.44
N THR A 5 -1.71 -21.27 -4.05
CA THR A 5 -2.84 -20.49 -4.51
C THR A 5 -3.62 -20.06 -3.28
N GLU A 6 -3.38 -18.84 -2.81
CA GLU A 6 -4.32 -18.18 -1.90
C GLU A 6 -5.55 -17.81 -2.73
N GLU A 7 -6.68 -18.41 -2.37
CA GLU A 7 -7.94 -18.26 -3.07
C GLU A 7 -8.35 -16.79 -3.13
N GLN A 8 -8.29 -16.22 -4.33
CA GLN A 8 -8.81 -14.90 -4.66
C GLN A 8 -10.34 -14.96 -4.68
N GLN A 9 -10.96 -15.01 -3.50
CA GLN A 9 -12.37 -14.66 -3.34
C GLN A 9 -12.46 -13.14 -3.53
N GLN A 10 -12.66 -12.69 -4.77
CA GLN A 10 -12.87 -11.27 -5.07
C GLN A 10 -14.00 -10.75 -4.18
N SER A 11 -13.64 -9.80 -3.31
CA SER A 11 -14.55 -9.27 -2.31
C SER A 11 -15.57 -8.39 -3.04
N PRO A 12 -16.89 -8.54 -2.80
CA PRO A 12 -17.92 -7.71 -3.43
C PRO A 12 -17.76 -6.19 -3.20
N LEU A 13 -16.87 -5.77 -2.30
CA LEU A 13 -16.49 -4.37 -2.06
C LEU A 13 -15.46 -3.83 -3.08
N GLU A 14 -14.89 -4.69 -3.93
CA GLU A 14 -13.83 -4.34 -4.88
C GLU A 14 -14.36 -3.77 -6.20
N GLU A 15 -15.63 -4.00 -6.54
CA GLU A 15 -16.25 -3.57 -7.81
C GLU A 15 -16.21 -2.04 -8.02
N GLY A 16 -16.23 -1.25 -6.94
CA GLY A 16 -16.07 0.21 -7.00
C GLY A 16 -14.62 0.71 -6.90
N LEU A 17 -13.67 -0.16 -6.53
CA LEU A 17 -12.26 0.17 -6.34
C LEU A 17 -11.47 0.09 -7.65
N LEU A 18 -11.94 -0.68 -8.63
CA LEU A 18 -11.26 -0.88 -9.93
C LEU A 18 -11.09 0.41 -10.75
N LEU A 19 -11.88 1.47 -10.47
CA LEU A 19 -11.69 2.78 -11.08
C LEU A 19 -10.40 3.49 -10.58
N ARG A 20 -9.94 3.13 -9.37
CA ARG A 20 -8.69 3.62 -8.78
C ARG A 20 -7.65 2.53 -8.96
N ARG A 21 -6.72 2.71 -9.90
CA ARG A 21 -5.61 1.79 -10.15
C ARG A 21 -4.98 1.38 -8.82
N LYS A 22 -5.16 0.12 -8.43
CA LYS A 22 -4.47 -0.44 -7.25
C LYS A 22 -2.96 -0.35 -7.54
N PRO A 23 -2.16 0.30 -6.68
CA PRO A 23 -0.72 0.35 -6.89
C PRO A 23 -0.14 -1.06 -6.80
N ASP A 24 0.91 -1.30 -7.57
CA ASP A 24 1.68 -2.54 -7.48
C ASP A 24 2.29 -2.65 -6.06
N PRO A 25 2.40 -3.86 -5.50
CA PRO A 25 2.97 -4.05 -4.17
C PRO A 25 4.42 -3.55 -4.13
N CYS A 26 4.74 -2.69 -3.16
CA CYS A 26 6.09 -2.15 -2.97
C CYS A 26 6.47 -2.08 -1.48
N ALA A 27 7.76 -2.20 -1.16
CA ALA A 27 8.30 -1.99 0.18
C ALA A 27 9.13 -0.69 0.23
N LEU A 28 8.95 0.09 1.29
CA LEU A 28 9.69 1.34 1.55
C LEU A 28 10.32 1.28 2.94
N VAL A 29 11.62 1.57 3.05
CA VAL A 29 12.36 1.58 4.33
C VAL A 29 12.85 2.99 4.61
N ILE A 30 12.42 3.58 5.73
CA ILE A 30 12.79 4.94 6.15
C ILE A 30 13.68 4.85 7.38
N PHE A 31 14.98 5.13 7.22
CA PHE A 31 15.89 5.32 8.34
C PHE A 31 15.65 6.67 9.00
N GLY A 32 15.60 6.70 10.34
CA GLY A 32 15.27 7.92 11.08
C GLY A 32 13.78 8.31 10.99
N ALA A 33 12.88 7.32 10.90
CA ALA A 33 11.42 7.55 10.84
C ALA A 33 10.84 8.32 12.04
N SER A 34 11.58 8.42 13.16
CA SER A 34 11.23 9.25 14.32
C SER A 34 11.65 10.72 14.19
N GLY A 35 12.38 11.09 13.13
CA GLY A 35 12.88 12.44 12.91
C GLY A 35 11.81 13.42 12.45
N ASP A 36 12.11 14.71 12.59
CA ASP A 36 11.20 15.81 12.27
C ASP A 36 10.73 15.79 10.81
N LEU A 37 11.64 15.46 9.87
CA LEU A 37 11.31 15.34 8.46
C LEU A 37 10.28 14.24 8.18
N ALA A 38 10.43 13.09 8.84
CA ALA A 38 9.53 11.98 8.68
C ALA A 38 8.12 12.35 9.16
N HIS A 39 8.01 12.95 10.35
CA HIS A 39 6.73 13.34 10.93
C HIS A 39 6.06 14.51 10.20
N ARG A 40 6.81 15.56 9.84
CA ARG A 40 6.23 16.79 9.29
C ARG A 40 6.02 16.76 7.78
N LYS A 41 6.76 15.94 7.03
CA LYS A 41 6.72 15.97 5.55
C LYS A 41 6.50 14.60 4.92
N LEU A 42 7.26 13.57 5.32
CA LEU A 42 7.17 12.27 4.63
C LEU A 42 5.86 11.53 4.93
N MET A 43 5.47 11.39 6.20
CA MET A 43 4.22 10.69 6.55
C MET A 43 2.97 11.39 5.98
N PRO A 44 2.84 12.73 6.07
CA PRO A 44 1.74 13.43 5.41
C PRO A 44 1.70 13.22 3.88
N ALA A 45 2.85 13.24 3.21
CA ALA A 45 2.92 13.01 1.77
C ALA A 45 2.51 11.59 1.38
N LEU A 46 2.94 10.58 2.14
CA LEU A 46 2.59 9.17 1.90
C LEU A 46 1.10 8.88 2.17
N TYR A 47 0.49 9.54 3.16
CA TYR A 47 -0.94 9.40 3.43
C TYR A 47 -1.82 9.99 2.30
N SER A 48 -1.27 10.92 1.53
CA SER A 48 -2.00 11.64 0.46
C SER A 48 -1.99 10.92 -0.89
N LEU A 49 -1.40 9.71 -0.98
CA LEU A 49 -1.39 8.85 -2.18
C LEU A 49 -2.75 8.13 -2.36
#